data_AF-A0A2S5TKI2-F1
#
_entry.id   AF-A0A2S5TKI2-F1
#
_cell.length_a   1.000
_cell.length_b   1.000
_cell.length_c   1.000
_cell.angle_alpha   90.00
_cell.angle_beta   90.00
_cell.angle_gamma   90.00
#
_symmetry.space_group_name_H-M   'P 1'
#
loop_
_entity.id
_entity.type
_entity.pdbx_description
1 polymer ?
#
loop_
_entity_poly.entity_id
_entity_poly.type
_entity_poly.pdbx_seq_one_letter_code
_entity_poly.pdbx_strand_id
1 'polypeptide(L)'
;MPLPAGTLTHRLVVQRPIESRGASGGVATTFEDFLEVWARPLSGKSAERYTGSQVISANSQIWEVRYRRTITATMRLKWIVDAGSPELARYFDIQGSPLPDELNERMALVTIERESAGWRQ
;
A
#
# COMPACT_ATOMS: atom_id res chain seq x y z
N MET A 1 -10.23 17.94 8.65
CA MET A 1 -9.15 18.89 8.99
C MET A 1 -8.06 18.70 7.96
N PRO A 2 -7.64 19.76 7.25
CA PRO A 2 -6.69 19.60 6.16
C PRO A 2 -5.39 18.98 6.68
N LEU A 3 -4.84 18.03 5.94
CA LEU A 3 -3.54 17.42 6.26
C LEU A 3 -2.47 18.52 6.30
N PRO A 4 -1.81 18.77 7.45
CA PRO A 4 -0.74 19.74 7.54
C PRO A 4 0.36 19.38 6.53
N ALA A 5 0.88 20.38 5.82
CA ALA A 5 2.01 20.19 4.91
C ALA A 5 3.19 19.56 5.66
N GLY A 6 3.86 18.58 5.05
CA GLY A 6 5.01 17.89 5.64
C GLY A 6 4.71 16.70 6.56
N THR A 7 3.44 16.35 6.80
CA THR A 7 3.08 15.18 7.62
C THR A 7 3.35 13.83 6.93
N LEU A 8 3.26 13.79 5.60
CA LEU A 8 3.54 12.61 4.79
C LEU A 8 5.02 12.64 4.39
N THR A 9 5.82 11.78 5.00
CA THR A 9 7.29 11.83 4.95
C THR A 9 7.91 10.82 4.01
N HIS A 10 7.17 9.77 3.66
CA HIS A 10 7.67 8.65 2.86
C HIS A 10 7.08 8.67 1.46
N ARG A 11 7.90 8.37 0.45
CA ARG A 11 7.48 8.26 -0.95
C ARG A 11 7.27 6.78 -1.28
N LEU A 12 6.02 6.41 -1.58
CA LEU A 12 5.61 5.05 -1.91
C LEU A 12 5.13 5.00 -3.37
N VAL A 13 5.45 3.90 -4.05
CA VAL A 13 4.95 3.60 -5.38
C VAL A 13 3.83 2.56 -5.26
N VAL A 14 2.63 2.91 -5.67
CA VAL A 14 1.50 1.98 -5.78
C VAL A 14 1.68 1.20 -7.08
N GLN A 15 1.65 -0.12 -7.00
CA GLN A 15 1.71 -1.01 -8.15
C GLN A 15 0.38 -1.72 -8.33
N ARG A 16 -0.14 -1.73 -9.56
CA ARG A 16 -1.39 -2.42 -9.88
C ARG A 16 -1.10 -3.78 -10.52
N PRO A 17 -1.94 -4.80 -10.26
CA PRO A 17 -1.82 -6.08 -10.95
C PRO A 17 -2.21 -5.90 -12.43
N ILE A 18 -1.45 -6.52 -13.31
CA ILE A 18 -1.77 -6.68 -14.72
C ILE A 18 -1.79 -8.16 -15.06
N GLU A 19 -2.80 -8.57 -15.80
CA GLU A 19 -2.96 -9.94 -16.25
C GLU A 19 -2.43 -10.06 -17.67
N SER A 20 -1.42 -10.90 -17.86
CA SER A 20 -0.92 -11.29 -19.17
C SER A 20 -1.36 -12.73 -19.45
N ARG A 21 -2.09 -12.95 -20.54
CA ARG A 21 -2.44 -14.30 -20.99
C ARG A 21 -1.32 -14.83 -21.87
N GLY A 22 -0.72 -15.93 -21.44
CA GLY A 22 0.24 -16.68 -22.26
C GLY A 22 -0.45 -17.42 -23.40
N ALA A 23 0.31 -17.76 -24.44
CA ALA A 23 -0.17 -18.52 -25.60
C ALA A 23 -0.75 -19.91 -25.24
N SER A 24 -0.40 -20.44 -24.07
CA SER A 24 -0.90 -21.71 -23.52
C SER A 24 -2.18 -21.58 -22.68
N GLY A 25 -2.78 -20.38 -22.58
CA GLY A 25 -4.00 -20.14 -21.80
C GLY A 25 -3.78 -19.88 -20.30
N GLY A 26 -2.54 -19.94 -19.81
CA GLY A 26 -2.19 -19.54 -18.44
C GLY A 26 -2.32 -18.02 -18.24
N VAL A 27 -2.97 -17.62 -17.15
CA VAL A 27 -3.04 -16.21 -16.73
C VAL A 27 -1.87 -15.94 -15.78
N ALA A 28 -0.97 -15.06 -16.19
CA ALA A 28 0.13 -14.58 -15.37
C ALA A 28 -0.22 -13.20 -14.81
N THR A 29 -0.24 -13.03 -13.48
CA THR A 29 -0.41 -11.71 -12.85
C THR A 29 0.96 -11.11 -12.55
N THR A 30 1.33 -10.07 -13.26
CA THR A 30 2.49 -9.22 -12.91
C THR A 30 1.98 -7.92 -12.30
N PHE A 31 2.88 -7.06 -11.82
CA PHE A 31 2.51 -5.79 -11.21
C PHE A 31 3.36 -4.69 -11.83
N GLU A 32 2.69 -3.63 -12.28
CA GLU A 32 3.34 -2.45 -12.85
C GLU A 32 3.22 -1.25 -11.91
N ASP A 33 4.17 -0.33 -11.98
CA ASP A 33 4.13 0.94 -11.25
C ASP A 33 2.96 1.79 -11.79
N PHE A 34 2.01 2.11 -10.93
CA PHE A 34 0.78 2.81 -11.32
C PHE A 34 0.83 4.30 -10.97
N LEU A 35 1.11 4.62 -9.70
CA LEU A 35 1.21 6.00 -9.25
C LEU A 35 2.08 6.09 -8.01
N GLU A 36 2.57 7.29 -7.75
CA GLU A 36 3.37 7.58 -6.58
C GLU A 36 2.59 8.43 -5.58
N VAL A 37 2.74 8.10 -4.29
CA VAL A 37 2.08 8.80 -3.18
C VAL A 37 3.04 9.10 -2.06
N TRP A 38 2.78 10.22 -1.41
CA TRP A 38 3.33 10.49 -0.10
C TRP A 38 2.50 9.78 0.96
N ALA A 39 3.19 9.15 1.91
CA ALA A 39 2.62 8.38 2.99
C ALA A 39 3.33 8.67 4.31
N ARG A 40 2.69 8.31 5.42
CA ARG A 40 3.36 8.16 6.72
C ARG A 40 2.95 6.84 7.37
N PRO A 41 3.86 6.16 8.08
CA PRO A 41 3.48 5.00 8.87
C PRO A 41 2.63 5.46 10.06
N LEU A 42 1.54 4.76 10.34
CA LEU A 42 0.75 4.91 11.57
C LEU A 42 1.19 3.87 12.58
N SER A 43 1.32 4.29 13.84
CA SER A 43 1.63 3.42 14.97
C SER A 43 0.71 3.70 16.17
N GLY A 44 0.55 2.70 17.04
CA GLY A 44 -0.21 2.81 18.28
C GLY A 44 -1.66 3.26 18.09
N LYS A 45 -2.11 4.25 18.87
CA LYS A 45 -3.50 4.75 18.89
C LYS A 45 -4.04 5.25 17.55
N SER A 46 -3.16 5.73 16.68
CA SER A 46 -3.59 6.19 15.35
C SER A 46 -3.95 5.04 14.43
N ALA A 47 -3.33 3.86 14.61
CA ALA A 47 -3.68 2.64 13.91
C ALA A 47 -5.03 2.10 14.40
N GLU A 48 -5.25 2.07 15.73
CA GLU A 48 -6.48 1.58 16.36
C GLU A 48 -7.75 2.27 15.84
N ARG A 49 -7.66 3.57 15.52
CA ARG A 49 -8.75 4.34 14.89
C ARG A 49 -9.27 3.69 13.61
N TYR A 50 -8.40 3.12 12.79
CA TYR A 50 -8.76 2.55 11.50
C TYR A 50 -9.07 1.07 11.61
N THR A 51 -8.52 0.37 12.61
CA THR A 51 -8.52 -1.09 12.64
C THR A 51 -9.61 -1.70 13.50
N GLY A 52 -10.47 -0.90 14.12
CA GLY A 52 -11.51 -1.35 15.06
C GLY A 52 -12.46 -2.43 14.55
N SER A 53 -12.43 -2.79 13.26
CA SER A 53 -13.23 -3.89 12.69
C SER A 53 -12.44 -4.84 11.76
N GLN A 54 -11.14 -4.67 11.55
CA GLN A 54 -10.35 -5.55 10.67
C GLN A 54 -9.43 -6.47 11.47
N VAL A 55 -9.40 -7.75 11.10
CA VAL A 55 -8.42 -8.71 11.62
C VAL A 55 -7.06 -8.33 11.05
N ILE A 56 -6.26 -7.64 11.85
CA ILE A 56 -4.89 -7.29 11.49
C ILE A 56 -3.97 -8.47 11.81
N SER A 57 -3.15 -8.89 10.85
CA SER A 57 -2.08 -9.86 11.13
C SER A 57 -0.99 -9.22 11.99
N ALA A 58 -0.32 -9.98 12.87
CA ALA A 58 0.71 -9.45 13.78
C ALA A 58 1.85 -8.68 13.08
N ASN A 59 2.10 -8.97 11.79
CA ASN A 59 3.13 -8.34 10.96
C ASN A 59 2.58 -7.24 10.04
N SER A 60 1.39 -6.70 10.31
CA SER A 60 0.81 -5.68 9.44
C SER A 60 1.31 -4.29 9.81
N GLN A 61 1.58 -3.49 8.79
CA GLN A 61 1.91 -2.07 8.89
C GLN A 61 0.78 -1.24 8.28
N ILE A 62 0.46 -0.11 8.91
CA ILE A 62 -0.57 0.80 8.41
C ILE A 62 0.09 2.05 7.86
N TRP A 63 -0.27 2.42 6.64
CA TRP A 63 0.20 3.64 5.99
C TRP A 63 -0.96 4.61 5.82
N GLU A 64 -0.80 5.84 6.28
CA GLU A 64 -1.74 6.92 5.98
C GLU A 64 -1.28 7.64 4.72
N VAL A 65 -2.20 7.80 3.76
CA VAL A 65 -1.99 8.54 2.51
C VAL A 65 -3.13 9.52 2.30
N ARG A 66 -2.95 10.46 1.36
CA ARG A 66 -4.08 11.27 0.87
C ARG A 66 -5.13 10.36 0.23
N TYR A 67 -6.40 10.70 0.42
CA TYR A 67 -7.49 9.92 -0.17
C TYR A 67 -7.33 9.81 -1.69
N ARG A 68 -7.37 8.56 -2.18
CA ARG A 68 -7.41 8.25 -3.61
C ARG A 68 -8.32 7.07 -3.85
N ARG A 69 -9.47 7.33 -4.49
CA ARG A 69 -10.44 6.31 -4.88
C ARG A 69 -9.87 5.22 -5.80
N THR A 70 -8.78 5.51 -6.52
CA THR A 70 -8.16 4.59 -7.47
C THR A 70 -7.34 3.48 -6.82
N ILE A 71 -7.01 3.60 -5.53
CA ILE A 71 -6.23 2.59 -4.82
C ILE A 71 -7.18 1.50 -4.31
N THR A 72 -6.85 0.24 -4.55
CA THR A 72 -7.68 -0.92 -4.22
C THR A 72 -6.89 -1.98 -3.46
N ALA A 73 -7.59 -2.93 -2.81
CA ALA A 73 -7.00 -4.04 -2.07
C ALA A 73 -6.16 -5.00 -2.94
N THR A 74 -6.36 -4.98 -4.25
CA THR A 74 -5.63 -5.82 -5.21
C THR A 74 -4.26 -5.25 -5.58
N MET A 75 -3.98 -4.00 -5.18
CA MET A 75 -2.72 -3.32 -5.43
C MET A 75 -1.71 -3.62 -4.32
N ARG A 76 -0.44 -3.36 -4.63
CA ARG A 76 0.67 -3.45 -3.67
C ARG A 76 1.42 -2.13 -3.59
N LEU A 77 2.11 -1.89 -2.48
CA LEU A 77 2.97 -0.75 -2.27
C LEU A 77 4.44 -1.18 -2.36
N LYS A 78 5.22 -0.39 -3.07
CA LYS A 78 6.68 -0.47 -3.14
C LYS A 78 7.24 0.74 -2.42
N TRP A 79 7.96 0.51 -1.34
CA TRP A 79 8.69 1.56 -0.63
C TRP A 79 10.16 1.51 -1.03
N ILE A 80 10.63 2.57 -1.67
CA ILE A 80 12.05 2.77 -1.97
C ILE A 80 12.67 3.41 -0.72
N VAL A 81 13.43 2.62 0.04
CA VAL A 81 14.00 3.06 1.33
C VAL A 81 15.02 4.18 1.13
N ASP A 82 15.79 4.11 0.04
CA ASP A 82 16.75 5.15 -0.34
C ASP A 82 16.67 5.41 -1.85
N ALA A 83 16.57 6.69 -2.24
CA ALA A 83 16.44 7.08 -3.63
C ALA A 83 17.70 6.78 -4.47
N GLY A 84 18.87 6.66 -3.81
CA GLY A 84 20.12 6.25 -4.43
C GLY A 84 20.30 4.74 -4.55
N SER A 85 19.51 3.95 -3.80
CA SER A 85 19.56 2.48 -3.79
C SER A 85 18.18 1.87 -4.07
N PRO A 86 17.68 1.94 -5.32
CA PRO A 86 16.35 1.42 -5.67
C PRO A 86 16.22 -0.10 -5.54
N GLU A 87 17.35 -0.81 -5.42
CA GLU A 87 17.41 -2.25 -5.15
C GLU A 87 16.95 -2.63 -3.74
N LEU A 88 17.04 -1.70 -2.78
CA LEU A 88 16.56 -1.89 -1.40
C LEU A 88 15.07 -1.52 -1.29
N ALA A 89 14.26 -1.99 -2.23
CA ALA A 89 12.83 -1.77 -2.22
C ALA A 89 12.13 -2.80 -1.31
N ARG A 90 11.26 -2.30 -0.42
CA ARG A 90 10.36 -3.14 0.37
C ARG A 90 9.00 -3.20 -0.28
N TYR A 91 8.38 -4.37 -0.24
CA TYR A 91 7.08 -4.60 -0.84
C TYR A 91 6.04 -4.88 0.24
N PHE A 92 4.88 -4.25 0.10
CA PHE A 92 3.77 -4.39 1.03
C PHE A 92 2.49 -4.68 0.26
N ASP A 93 1.80 -5.78 0.58
CA ASP A 93 0.49 -6.05 -0.01
C ASP A 93 -0.61 -5.38 0.79
N ILE A 94 -1.54 -4.71 0.10
CA ILE A 94 -2.69 -4.07 0.76
C ILE A 94 -3.66 -5.16 1.21
N GLN A 95 -3.99 -5.14 2.50
CA GLN A 95 -4.96 -6.04 3.12
C GLN A 95 -6.28 -5.31 3.31
N GLY A 96 -7.36 -5.95 2.84
CA GLY A 96 -8.70 -5.37 2.93
C GLY A 96 -8.89 -4.09 2.11
N SER A 97 -10.09 -3.54 2.18
CA SER A 97 -10.40 -2.28 1.50
C SER A 97 -9.67 -1.12 2.17
N PRO A 98 -9.11 -0.17 1.40
CA PRO A 98 -8.63 1.09 1.94
C PRO A 98 -9.67 1.78 2.81
N LEU A 99 -9.22 2.34 3.93
CA LEU A 99 -10.09 2.88 4.96
C LEU A 99 -10.07 4.41 4.90
N PRO A 100 -11.02 5.07 4.20
CA PRO A 100 -11.09 6.51 4.16
C PRO A 100 -11.49 7.09 5.52
N ASP A 101 -11.01 8.30 5.79
CA ASP A 101 -11.57 9.14 6.85
C ASP A 101 -12.94 9.69 6.44
N GLU A 102 -13.75 10.14 7.40
CA GLU A 102 -15.14 10.60 7.21
C GLU A 102 -15.28 11.67 6.12
N LEU A 103 -14.24 12.49 5.93
CA LEU A 103 -14.21 13.59 4.96
C LEU A 103 -13.53 13.23 3.62
N ASN A 104 -13.06 12.00 3.43
CA ASN A 104 -12.27 11.60 2.24
C ASN A 104 -11.05 12.51 1.98
N GLU A 105 -10.41 13.02 3.03
CA GLU A 105 -9.15 13.79 2.91
C GLU A 105 -7.93 12.87 2.96
N ARG A 106 -8.04 11.79 3.73
CA ARG A 106 -7.00 10.79 3.98
C ARG A 106 -7.61 9.40 3.96
N MET A 107 -6.75 8.40 3.82
CA MET A 107 -7.13 7.01 3.95
C MET A 107 -5.97 6.21 4.55
N ALA A 108 -6.32 5.21 5.34
CA ALA A 108 -5.38 4.23 5.86
C ALA A 108 -5.34 2.99 4.96
N LEU A 109 -4.12 2.55 4.69
CA LEU A 109 -3.81 1.32 3.99
C LEU A 109 -3.24 0.34 5.00
N VAL A 110 -4.00 -0.69 5.33
CA VAL A 110 -3.47 -1.82 6.10
C VAL A 110 -2.67 -2.67 5.13
N THR A 111 -1.43 -2.98 5.48
CA THR A 111 -0.53 -3.70 4.59
C THR A 111 0.27 -4.74 5.33
N ILE A 112 0.71 -5.79 4.64
CA ILE A 112 1.65 -6.78 5.18
C ILE A 112 2.95 -6.69 4.41
N GLU A 113 4.08 -6.65 5.11
CA GLU A 113 5.40 -6.70 4.48
C GLU A 113 5.61 -8.08 3.85
N ARG A 114 6.17 -8.11 2.63
CA ARG A 114 6.64 -9.33 1.99
C ARG A 114 8.14 -9.28 1.82
N GLU A 115 8.82 -10.32 2.31
CA GLU A 115 10.28 -10.49 2.23
C GLU A 115 10.81 -10.57 0.79
N SER A 116 9.95 -10.71 -0.23
CA SER A 116 10.39 -10.75 -1.62
C SER A 116 9.24 -10.50 -2.59
N ALA A 117 9.59 -10.03 -3.80
CA ALA A 117 8.69 -9.86 -4.96
C ALA A 117 8.13 -11.19 -5.52
N GLY A 118 8.15 -12.26 -4.71
CA GLY A 118 7.83 -13.64 -5.09
C GLY A 118 6.33 -13.92 -5.14
N TRP A 119 5.95 -14.64 -6.19
CA TRP A 119 4.59 -15.01 -6.58
C TRP A 119 3.82 -15.81 -5.51
N ARG A 120 2.48 -15.71 -5.55
CA ARG A 120 1.57 -16.65 -4.89
C ARG A 120 1.67 -18.00 -5.61
N GLN A 121 1.98 -19.08 -4.88
CA GLN A 121 1.59 -20.45 -5.25
C GLN A 121 0.18 -20.72 -4.74
#